data_AF-A0A3C1Z701-F1
#
_entry.id   AF-A0A3C1Z701-F1
#
_cell.length_a   1.000
_cell.length_b   1.000
_cell.length_c   1.000
_cell.angle_alpha   90.00
_cell.angle_beta   90.00
_cell.angle_gamma   90.00
#
_symmetry.space_group_name_H-M   'P 1'
#
loop_
_entity.id
_entity.type
_entity.pdbx_description
1 polymer ?
#
loop_
_entity_poly.entity_id
_entity_poly.type
_entity_poly.pdbx_seq_one_letter_code
_entity_poly.pdbx_strand_id
1 'polypeptide(L)'
;SIMAVAIILAVVVMLMAAKAIGDFVEAHPTIKILALSFLILVGVTLMVEGFDVHVPKGYIYFSMAFSVTVEMLNIRMRKKRAAPVKLHSRYADGRES
;
A
#
# COMPACT_ATOMS: atom_id res chain seq x y z
N SER A 1 -20.52 -18.47 22.39
CA SER A 1 -19.38 -19.05 21.66
C SER A 1 -18.20 -18.10 21.72
N ILE A 2 -17.05 -18.54 22.25
CA ILE A 2 -15.84 -17.72 22.47
C ILE A 2 -15.33 -17.09 21.16
N MET A 3 -15.43 -17.84 20.06
CA MET A 3 -15.07 -17.38 18.70
C MET A 3 -15.88 -16.16 18.25
N ALA A 4 -17.20 -16.16 18.48
CA ALA A 4 -18.06 -15.04 18.08
C ALA A 4 -17.72 -13.76 18.88
N VAL A 5 -17.48 -13.90 20.18
CA VAL A 5 -17.09 -12.78 21.05
C VAL A 5 -15.76 -12.18 20.60
N ALA A 6 -14.78 -13.02 20.25
CA ALA A 6 -13.48 -12.58 19.74
C ALA A 6 -13.59 -11.81 18.41
N ILE A 7 -14.39 -12.30 17.45
CA ILE A 7 -14.60 -11.65 16.15
C ILE A 7 -15.26 -10.28 16.35
N ILE A 8 -16.30 -10.19 17.19
CA ILE A 8 -16.99 -8.93 17.46
C ILE A 8 -16.02 -7.90 18.06
N LEU A 9 -15.23 -8.29 19.08
CA LEU A 9 -14.21 -7.44 19.67
C LEU A 9 -13.18 -6.96 18.63
N ALA A 10 -12.71 -7.86 17.76
CA ALA A 10 -11.76 -7.50 16.71
C ALA A 10 -12.35 -6.48 15.73
N VAL A 11 -13.61 -6.66 15.29
CA VAL A 11 -14.28 -5.71 14.39
C VAL A 11 -14.45 -4.34 15.04
N VAL A 12 -14.82 -4.29 16.32
CA VAL A 12 -14.93 -3.02 17.06
C VAL A 12 -13.60 -2.27 17.07
N VAL A 13 -12.50 -2.94 17.38
CA VAL A 13 -11.15 -2.34 17.36
C VAL A 13 -10.76 -1.89 15.94
N MET A 14 -11.05 -2.69 14.91
CA MET A 14 -10.80 -2.33 13.52
C MET A 14 -11.56 -1.06 13.10
N LEU A 15 -12.83 -0.92 13.51
CA LEU A 15 -13.63 0.27 13.21
C LEU A 15 -13.08 1.52 13.91
N MET A 16 -12.62 1.40 15.15
CA MET A 16 -11.95 2.50 15.85
C MET A 16 -10.65 2.92 15.15
N ALA A 17 -9.88 1.96 14.62
CA ALA A 17 -8.63 2.21 13.92
C ALA A 17 -8.83 2.65 12.45
N ALA A 18 -10.01 2.41 11.85
CA ALA A 18 -10.27 2.61 10.43
C ALA A 18 -9.96 4.04 9.95
N LYS A 19 -10.28 5.06 10.76
CA LYS A 19 -9.97 6.45 10.44
C LYS A 19 -8.46 6.69 10.33
N ALA A 20 -7.69 6.28 11.35
CA ALA A 20 -6.24 6.47 11.36
C ALA A 20 -5.55 5.69 10.22
N ILE A 21 -6.02 4.47 9.94
CA ILE A 21 -5.52 3.67 8.81
C ILE A 21 -5.88 4.37 7.48
N GLY A 22 -7.10 4.88 7.35
CA GLY A 22 -7.57 5.61 6.17
C GLY A 22 -6.71 6.84 5.87
N ASP A 23 -6.48 7.69 6.88
CA ASP A 23 -5.65 8.90 6.76
C ASP A 23 -4.21 8.56 6.33
N PHE A 24 -3.63 7.47 6.88
CA PHE A 24 -2.30 6.99 6.50
C PHE A 24 -2.24 6.52 5.04
N VAL A 25 -3.26 5.79 4.61
CA VAL A 25 -3.37 5.27 3.24
C VAL A 25 -3.61 6.43 2.24
N GLU A 26 -4.36 7.45 2.63
CA GLU A 26 -4.59 8.66 1.82
C GLU A 26 -3.31 9.47 1.62
N ALA A 27 -2.49 9.63 2.65
CA ALA A 27 -1.22 10.36 2.59
C ALA A 27 -0.16 9.68 1.71
N HIS A 28 -0.31 8.39 1.41
CA HIS A 28 0.65 7.59 0.65
C HIS A 28 -0.03 6.86 -0.53
N PRO A 29 -0.07 7.48 -1.74
CA PRO A 29 -0.81 6.97 -2.89
C PRO A 29 -0.47 5.52 -3.28
N THR A 30 0.79 5.13 -3.12
CA THR A 30 1.26 3.78 -3.40
C THR A 30 0.80 2.76 -2.36
N ILE A 31 0.69 3.14 -1.08
CA ILE A 31 0.11 2.32 -0.02
C ILE A 31 -1.39 2.08 -0.29
N LYS A 32 -2.12 3.09 -0.80
CA LYS A 32 -3.53 2.94 -1.24
C LYS A 32 -3.69 1.85 -2.28
N ILE A 33 -2.83 1.86 -3.30
CA ILE A 33 -2.83 0.83 -4.35
C ILE A 33 -2.46 -0.55 -3.76
N LEU A 34 -1.47 -0.61 -2.87
CA LEU A 34 -1.09 -1.84 -2.18
C LEU A 34 -2.28 -2.43 -1.40
N ALA A 35 -3.00 -1.63 -0.63
CA ALA A 35 -4.17 -2.06 0.15
C ALA A 35 -5.29 -2.63 -0.74
N LEU A 36 -5.63 -1.94 -1.84
CA LEU A 36 -6.60 -2.44 -2.83
C LEU A 36 -6.15 -3.77 -3.42
N SER A 37 -4.86 -3.90 -3.72
CA SER A 37 -4.28 -5.12 -4.29
C SER A 37 -4.30 -6.28 -3.29
N PHE A 38 -4.04 -6.02 -2.00
CA PHE A 38 -4.18 -7.00 -0.93
C PHE A 38 -5.61 -7.51 -0.79
N LEU A 39 -6.62 -6.61 -0.86
CA LEU A 39 -8.03 -7.02 -0.82
C LEU A 39 -8.39 -7.96 -1.98
N ILE A 40 -7.92 -7.63 -3.20
CA ILE A 40 -8.12 -8.49 -4.37
C ILE A 40 -7.40 -9.83 -4.20
N LEU A 41 -6.13 -9.82 -3.78
CA LEU A 41 -5.33 -11.02 -3.57
C LEU A 41 -5.98 -11.95 -2.55
N VAL A 42 -6.43 -11.42 -1.41
CA VAL A 42 -7.14 -12.20 -0.38
C VAL A 42 -8.47 -12.73 -0.93
N GLY A 43 -9.25 -11.91 -1.65
CA GLY A 43 -10.49 -12.35 -2.27
C GLY A 43 -10.29 -13.50 -3.27
N VAL A 44 -9.29 -13.40 -4.14
CA VAL A 44 -8.93 -14.47 -5.09
C VAL A 44 -8.41 -15.70 -4.34
N THR A 45 -7.57 -15.53 -3.32
CA THR A 45 -7.05 -16.66 -2.54
C THR A 45 -8.19 -17.43 -1.87
N LEU A 46 -9.16 -16.73 -1.27
CA LEU A 46 -10.35 -17.34 -0.67
C LEU A 46 -11.19 -18.08 -1.71
N MET A 47 -11.33 -17.51 -2.92
CA MET A 47 -12.04 -18.16 -4.01
C MET A 47 -11.33 -19.47 -4.42
N VAL A 48 -10.01 -19.43 -4.60
CA VAL A 48 -9.20 -20.60 -4.98
C VAL A 48 -9.21 -21.68 -3.89
N GLU A 49 -9.06 -21.30 -2.62
CA GLU A 49 -9.20 -22.21 -1.48
C GLU A 49 -10.62 -22.81 -1.41
N GLY A 50 -11.65 -22.01 -1.73
CA GLY A 50 -13.04 -22.47 -1.82
C GLY A 50 -13.30 -23.46 -2.96
N PHE A 51 -12.45 -23.49 -3.99
CA PHE A 51 -12.45 -24.47 -5.07
C PHE A 51 -11.56 -25.70 -4.78
N ASP A 52 -11.13 -25.90 -3.53
CA ASP A 52 -10.27 -27.00 -3.07
C ASP A 52 -8.86 -27.03 -3.73
N VAL A 53 -8.48 -25.94 -4.39
CA VAL A 53 -7.14 -25.78 -4.98
C VAL A 53 -6.19 -25.30 -3.89
N HIS A 54 -5.26 -26.19 -3.53
CA HIS A 54 -4.29 -25.92 -2.48
C HIS A 54 -3.18 -24.99 -2.97
N VAL A 55 -3.35 -23.68 -2.75
CA VAL A 55 -2.28 -22.70 -2.92
C VAL A 55 -1.38 -22.75 -1.69
N PRO A 56 -0.07 -22.97 -1.83
CA PRO A 56 0.79 -22.99 -0.65
C PRO A 56 0.89 -21.57 -0.08
N LYS A 57 0.34 -21.43 1.14
CA LYS A 57 0.18 -20.13 1.84
C LYS A 57 1.49 -19.36 1.98
N GLY A 58 2.62 -20.06 2.03
CA GLY A 58 3.96 -19.48 2.05
C GLY A 58 4.25 -18.56 0.88
N TYR A 59 3.80 -18.88 -0.35
CA TYR A 59 4.02 -18.01 -1.51
C TYR A 59 3.23 -16.70 -1.40
N ILE A 60 1.98 -16.78 -0.93
CA ILE A 60 1.12 -15.62 -0.71
C ILE A 60 1.74 -14.71 0.35
N TYR A 61 2.11 -15.27 1.51
CA TYR A 61 2.74 -14.51 2.59
C TYR A 61 4.09 -13.91 2.19
N PHE A 62 4.93 -14.65 1.47
CA PHE A 62 6.22 -14.14 0.98
C PHE A 62 6.03 -13.00 -0.02
N SER A 63 5.13 -13.15 -0.99
CA SER A 63 4.84 -12.12 -1.99
C SER A 63 4.33 -10.82 -1.35
N MET A 64 3.44 -10.96 -0.36
CA MET A 64 2.90 -9.84 0.41
C MET A 64 3.99 -9.11 1.21
N ALA A 65 4.83 -9.85 1.95
CA ALA A 65 5.93 -9.28 2.73
C ALA A 65 6.99 -8.61 1.85
N PHE A 66 7.35 -9.25 0.73
CA PHE A 66 8.30 -8.71 -0.24
C PHE A 66 7.78 -7.42 -0.86
N SER A 67 6.51 -7.39 -1.30
CA SER A 67 5.89 -6.21 -1.89
C SER A 67 5.90 -5.01 -0.93
N VAL A 68 5.50 -5.21 0.33
CA VAL A 68 5.53 -4.17 1.36
C VAL A 68 6.97 -3.67 1.59
N THR A 69 7.94 -4.58 1.64
CA THR A 69 9.36 -4.24 1.83
C THR A 69 9.88 -3.37 0.70
N VAL A 70 9.61 -3.75 -0.56
CA VAL A 70 9.98 -2.97 -1.74
C VAL A 70 9.29 -1.61 -1.73
N GLU A 71 8.02 -1.54 -1.35
CA GLU A 71 7.29 -0.29 -1.30
C GLU A 71 7.84 0.66 -0.22
N MET A 72 8.23 0.14 0.95
CA MET A 72 8.92 0.94 1.98
C MET A 72 10.25 1.53 1.46
N LEU A 73 11.01 0.76 0.68
CA LEU A 73 12.23 1.26 0.03
C LEU A 73 11.90 2.34 -1.02
N ASN A 74 10.88 2.11 -1.84
CA ASN A 74 10.41 3.04 -2.87
C ASN A 74 10.02 4.40 -2.27
N ILE A 75 9.21 4.40 -1.21
CA ILE A 75 8.82 5.63 -0.49
C ILE A 75 10.05 6.36 0.06
N ARG A 76 11.01 5.64 0.67
CA ARG A 76 12.26 6.23 1.18
C ARG A 76 13.08 6.87 0.07
N MET A 77 13.18 6.23 -1.10
CA MET A 77 13.91 6.77 -2.25
C MET A 77 13.21 7.98 -2.87
N ARG A 78 11.88 7.94 -2.98
CA ARG A 78 11.08 9.05 -3.52
C ARG A 78 11.18 10.31 -2.66
N LYS A 79 11.17 10.17 -1.33
CA LYS A 79 11.41 11.28 -0.40
C LYS A 79 12.77 11.96 -0.62
N LYS A 80 13.81 11.20 -1.01
CA LYS A 80 15.15 11.74 -1.30
C LYS A 80 15.26 12.46 -2.65
N ARG A 81 14.39 12.15 -3.62
CA ARG A 81 14.40 12.75 -4.97
C ARG A 81 13.54 14.02 -5.10
N ALA A 82 12.85 14.43 -4.04
CA ALA A 82 11.95 15.60 -4.06
C ALA A 82 12.66 16.97 -4.01
N ALA A 83 13.99 17.03 -4.08
CA ALA A 83 14.69 18.29 -4.32
C ALA A 83 14.54 18.64 -5.80
N PRO A 84 13.74 19.67 -6.17
CA PRO A 84 13.56 20.02 -7.57
C PRO A 84 14.90 20.51 -8.10
N VAL A 85 15.40 19.86 -9.16
CA VAL A 85 16.55 20.36 -9.93
C VAL A 85 16.10 21.69 -10.54
N LYS A 86 16.56 22.81 -9.97
CA LYS A 86 16.31 24.15 -10.51
C LYS A 86 16.97 24.25 -11.88
N LEU A 87 16.18 24.09 -12.94
CA LEU A 87 16.60 24.45 -14.29
C LEU A 87 16.74 25.98 -14.34
N HIS A 88 17.98 26.47 -14.33
CA HIS A 88 18.25 27.86 -14.67
C HIS A 88 17.90 28.07 -16.15
N SER A 89 16.81 28.77 -16.42
CA SER A 89 16.49 29.27 -17.75
C SER A 89 17.54 30.33 -18.13
N ARG A 90 18.42 29.97 -19.07
CA ARG A 90 19.41 30.85 -19.67
C ARG A 90 18.94 31.23 -21.07
N TYR A 91 17.80 31.91 -21.20
CA TYR A 91 17.34 32.49 -22.48
C TYR A 91 16.43 33.69 -22.24
N ALA A 92 17.03 34.79 -21.80
CA ALA A 92 16.44 36.13 -21.84
C ALA A 92 17.57 37.17 -21.76
N ASP A 93 18.49 37.16 -22.73
CA ASP A 93 19.28 38.36 -23.03
C ASP A 93 19.90 38.23 -24.43
N GLY A 94 19.19 38.76 -25.42
CA GLY A 94 19.50 38.58 -26.82
C GLY A 94 19.05 39.77 -27.65
N ARG A 95 19.32 40.98 -27.15
CA ARG A 95 19.53 42.22 -27.91
C ARG A 95 18.49 42.53 -29.00
N GLU A 96 17.45 43.25 -28.59
CA GLU A 96 16.88 44.30 -29.45
C GLU A 96 17.62 45.60 -29.12
N SER A 97 18.40 46.09 -30.09
CA SER A 97 18.97 47.45 -30.13
C SER A 97 19.07 47.86 -31.59
#